data_AF-A0A7J4DVH3-F1
#
_entry.id   AF-A0A7J4DVH3-F1
#
_cell.length_a   1.000
_cell.length_b   1.000
_cell.length_c   1.000
_cell.angle_alpha   90.00
_cell.angle_beta   90.00
_cell.angle_gamma   90.00
#
_symmetry.space_group_name_H-M   'P 1'
#
loop_
_entity.id
_entity.type
_entity.pdbx_description
1 polymer ?
#
loop_
_entity_poly.entity_id
_entity_poly.type
_entity_poly.pdbx_seq_one_letter_code
_entity_poly.pdbx_strand_id
1 'polypeptide(L)'
;AEGCSVIRENIFDNRFVHFNEFIRLGANISVEKNTALVHGVEKLTGAVVEASDLRAGAALVLACASAEGKSYLLNVEHIERGYENFEQKLSLLGIKIEKILKKEEELERLKRIGK
;
A
#
# COMPACT_ATOMS: atom_id res chain seq x y z
N ALA A 1 -11.44 5.80 9.66
CA ALA A 1 -11.59 6.21 11.07
C ALA A 1 -11.61 7.73 11.11
N GLU A 2 -12.42 8.33 11.97
CA GLU A 2 -12.45 9.78 12.16
C GLU A 2 -11.46 10.18 13.26
N GLY A 3 -10.75 11.29 13.06
CA GLY A 3 -9.82 11.85 14.06
C GLY A 3 -8.36 11.39 13.90
N CYS A 4 -7.59 11.52 14.97
CA CYS A 4 -6.15 11.25 15.00
C CYS A 4 -5.85 9.93 15.71
N SER A 5 -5.05 9.08 15.08
CA SER A 5 -4.53 7.83 15.65
C SER A 5 -3.01 7.91 15.78
N VAL A 6 -2.47 7.20 16.78
CA VAL A 6 -1.02 7.16 17.04
C VAL A 6 -0.54 5.72 16.95
N ILE A 7 0.48 5.48 16.14
CA ILE A 7 1.15 4.19 16.02
C ILE A 7 2.56 4.35 16.58
N ARG A 8 2.96 3.48 17.51
CA ARG A 8 4.31 3.48 18.09
C ARG A 8 4.97 2.12 17.85
N GLU A 9 6.13 2.14 17.22
CA GLU A 9 6.96 0.96 17.02
C GLU A 9 8.11 0.98 18.03
N ASN A 10 8.33 -0.11 18.77
CA ASN A 10 9.35 -0.17 19.83
C ASN A 10 10.40 -1.24 19.56
N ILE A 11 10.20 -2.09 18.55
CA ILE A 11 11.06 -3.25 18.27
C ILE A 11 11.98 -2.97 17.09
N PHE A 12 11.46 -2.32 16.04
CA PHE A 12 12.20 -2.10 14.80
C PHE A 12 12.39 -0.62 14.53
N ASP A 13 13.65 -0.20 14.52
CA ASP A 13 14.00 1.12 14.02
C ASP A 13 13.61 1.24 12.54
N ASN A 14 13.13 2.41 12.15
CA ASN A 14 12.78 2.75 10.76
C ASN A 14 11.71 1.84 10.12
N ARG A 15 10.76 1.31 10.90
CA ARG A 15 9.66 0.45 10.40
C ARG A 15 8.71 1.18 9.44
N PHE A 16 8.64 2.50 9.46
CA PHE A 16 7.62 3.29 8.74
C PHE A 16 7.99 3.70 7.31
N VAL A 17 9.05 3.14 6.72
CA VAL A 17 9.47 3.48 5.33
C VAL A 17 8.33 3.37 4.31
N HIS A 18 7.44 2.39 4.49
CA HIS A 18 6.29 2.14 3.62
C HIS A 18 5.20 3.22 3.70
N PHE A 19 5.21 4.11 4.69
CA PHE A 19 4.14 5.11 4.88
C PHE A 19 4.09 6.13 3.73
N ASN A 20 5.20 6.36 3.04
CA ASN A 20 5.22 7.19 1.83
C ASN A 20 4.26 6.69 0.75
N GLU A 21 4.08 5.38 0.63
CA GLU A 21 3.18 4.79 -0.37
C GLU A 21 1.71 4.95 0.02
N PHE A 22 1.40 4.99 1.32
CA PHE A 22 0.06 5.37 1.80
C PHE A 22 -0.20 6.86 1.55
N ILE A 23 0.81 7.71 1.71
CA ILE A 23 0.72 9.15 1.39
C ILE A 23 0.44 9.35 -0.11
N ARG A 24 1.02 8.54 -1.00
CA ARG A 24 0.67 8.55 -2.45
C ARG A 24 -0.80 8.24 -2.72
N LEU A 25 -1.41 7.37 -1.90
CA LEU A 25 -2.85 7.08 -1.95
C LEU A 25 -3.71 8.20 -1.31
N GLY A 26 -3.09 9.29 -0.83
CA GLY A 26 -3.78 10.42 -0.20
C GLY A 26 -3.93 10.31 1.32
N ALA A 27 -3.25 9.37 1.97
CA ALA A 27 -3.27 9.28 3.43
C ALA A 27 -2.55 10.48 4.07
N ASN A 28 -3.10 10.98 5.19
CA ASN A 28 -2.46 12.02 6.00
C ASN A 28 -1.70 11.37 7.15
N ILE A 29 -0.39 11.20 6.97
CA ILE A 29 0.48 10.54 7.94
C ILE A 29 1.76 11.37 8.14
N SER A 30 2.12 11.60 9.40
CA SER A 30 3.40 12.19 9.77
C SER A 30 4.18 11.26 10.69
N VAL A 31 5.47 11.07 10.44
CA VAL A 31 6.34 10.18 11.22
C VAL A 31 7.38 11.00 11.96
N GLU A 32 7.47 10.80 13.26
CA GLU A 32 8.53 11.34 14.12
C GLU A 32 9.21 10.19 14.85
N LYS A 33 10.47 9.90 14.48
CA LYS A 33 11.26 8.77 15.00
C LYS A 33 10.51 7.44 14.85
N ASN A 34 10.05 6.90 15.98
CA ASN A 34 9.36 5.62 16.09
C ASN A 34 7.86 5.78 16.38
N THR A 35 7.33 6.99 16.22
CA THR A 35 5.92 7.30 16.36
C THR A 35 5.38 7.86 15.06
N ALA A 36 4.20 7.40 14.64
CA ALA A 36 3.49 7.94 13.50
C ALA A 36 2.10 8.43 13.92
N LEU A 37 1.75 9.63 13.48
CA LEU A 37 0.43 10.22 13.63
C LEU A 37 -0.33 10.02 12.33
N VAL A 38 -1.51 9.42 12.41
CA VAL A 38 -2.38 9.14 11.26
C VAL A 38 -3.66 9.92 11.47
N HIS A 39 -3.90 10.88 10.59
CA HIS A 39 -5.15 11.64 10.57
C HIS A 39 -6.10 10.97 9.58
N GLY A 40 -7.32 10.68 10.03
CA GLY A 40 -8.38 10.19 9.17
C GLY A 40 -8.62 11.15 8.00
N VAL A 41 -8.72 10.59 6.80
CA VAL A 41 -9.10 11.30 5.59
C VAL A 41 -10.45 10.78 5.11
N GLU A 42 -11.20 11.61 4.38
CA GLU A 42 -12.50 11.24 3.82
C GLU A 42 -12.37 10.03 2.88
N LYS A 43 -11.31 10.02 2.06
CA LYS A 43 -11.04 8.96 1.09
C LYS A 43 -9.57 8.84 0.76
N LEU A 44 -9.21 7.65 0.29
CA LEU A 44 -7.98 7.41 -0.46
C LEU A 44 -8.29 7.44 -1.95
N THR A 45 -7.28 7.78 -2.76
CA THR A 45 -7.38 7.82 -4.22
C THR A 45 -6.38 6.87 -4.85
N GLY A 46 -6.79 6.21 -5.93
CA GLY A 46 -5.98 5.22 -6.61
C GLY A 46 -4.68 5.80 -7.14
N ALA A 47 -3.59 5.07 -6.92
CA ALA A 47 -2.24 5.48 -7.31
C ALA A 47 -1.39 4.26 -7.72
N VAL A 48 -0.23 4.54 -8.31
CA VAL A 48 0.83 3.53 -8.46
C VAL A 48 1.66 3.55 -7.20
N VAL A 49 1.72 2.40 -6.51
CA VAL A 49 2.45 2.22 -5.24
C VAL A 49 3.37 1.01 -5.30
N GLU A 50 4.40 0.99 -4.47
CA GLU A 50 5.40 -0.09 -4.46
C GLU A 50 5.46 -0.81 -3.10
N ALA A 51 5.38 -2.14 -3.10
CA ALA A 51 5.62 -2.91 -1.88
C ALA A 51 7.12 -2.91 -1.53
N SER A 52 7.48 -2.47 -0.33
CA SER A 52 8.86 -2.50 0.19
C SER A 52 9.21 -3.80 0.92
N ASP A 53 8.21 -4.47 1.47
CA ASP A 53 8.34 -5.71 2.22
C ASP A 53 7.00 -6.46 2.29
N LEU A 54 7.02 -7.65 2.89
CA LEU A 54 5.86 -8.53 3.02
C LEU A 54 4.66 -7.86 3.71
N ARG A 55 4.88 -7.17 4.85
CA ARG A 55 3.81 -6.59 5.66
C ARG A 55 3.33 -5.28 5.05
N ALA A 56 4.26 -4.46 4.57
CA ALA A 56 3.94 -3.25 3.81
C ALA A 56 3.07 -3.56 2.59
N GLY A 57 3.45 -4.59 1.81
CA GLY A 57 2.70 -5.00 0.62
C GLY A 57 1.27 -5.44 0.95
N ALA A 58 1.08 -6.29 1.96
CA ALA A 58 -0.26 -6.70 2.40
C ALA A 58 -1.11 -5.51 2.86
N ALA A 59 -0.53 -4.57 3.62
CA ALA A 59 -1.23 -3.37 4.06
C ALA A 59 -1.61 -2.45 2.88
N LEU A 60 -0.73 -2.30 1.88
CA LEU A 60 -1.01 -1.52 0.67
C LEU A 60 -2.10 -2.14 -0.20
N VAL A 61 -2.20 -3.47 -0.28
CA VAL A 61 -3.32 -4.13 -0.98
C VAL A 61 -4.66 -3.71 -0.37
N LEU A 62 -4.76 -3.70 0.96
CA LEU A 62 -5.98 -3.29 1.65
C LEU A 62 -6.28 -1.80 1.45
N ALA A 63 -5.26 -0.94 1.50
CA ALA A 63 -5.41 0.49 1.23
C ALA A 63 -5.85 0.77 -0.22
N CYS A 64 -5.30 0.04 -1.20
CA CYS A 64 -5.72 0.12 -2.60
C CYS A 64 -7.16 -0.37 -2.79
N ALA A 65 -7.57 -1.42 -2.07
CA ALA A 65 -8.93 -1.95 -2.15
C ALA A 65 -9.98 -0.97 -1.59
N SER A 66 -9.61 -0.06 -0.67
CA SER A 66 -10.49 0.98 -0.15
C SER A 66 -10.40 2.32 -0.89
N ALA A 67 -9.43 2.48 -1.81
CA ALA A 67 -9.21 3.72 -2.54
C ALA A 67 -10.21 3.89 -3.71
N GLU A 68 -10.61 5.13 -3.98
CA GLU A 68 -11.41 5.46 -5.14
C GLU A 68 -10.58 5.41 -6.43
N GLY A 69 -11.10 4.78 -7.47
CA GLY A 69 -10.43 4.67 -8.77
C GLY A 69 -9.61 3.40 -8.89
N LYS A 70 -8.53 3.45 -9.69
CA LYS A 70 -7.68 2.29 -9.98
C LYS A 70 -6.29 2.49 -9.40
N SER A 71 -5.85 1.53 -8.60
CA SER A 71 -4.48 1.46 -8.09
C SER A 71 -3.68 0.38 -8.81
N TYR A 72 -2.36 0.56 -8.84
CA TYR A 72 -1.42 -0.47 -9.29
C TYR A 72 -0.38 -0.68 -8.18
N LEU A 73 -0.30 -1.90 -7.66
CA LEU A 73 0.73 -2.28 -6.70
C LEU A 73 1.85 -3.01 -7.42
N LEU A 74 3.07 -2.48 -7.28
CA LEU A 74 4.28 -3.04 -7.87
C LEU A 74 5.06 -3.84 -6.82
N ASN A 75 6.02 -4.64 -7.30
CA ASN A 75 6.90 -5.48 -6.48
C ASN A 75 6.13 -6.51 -5.62
N VAL A 76 5.09 -7.13 -6.21
CA VAL A 76 4.18 -8.06 -5.52
C VAL A 76 4.87 -9.33 -5.01
N GLU A 77 6.06 -9.66 -5.51
CA GLU A 77 6.90 -10.77 -5.03
C GLU A 77 7.21 -10.68 -3.53
N HIS A 78 7.20 -9.48 -2.95
CA HIS A 78 7.32 -9.29 -1.51
C HIS A 78 6.16 -9.94 -0.74
N ILE A 79 4.95 -9.89 -1.28
CA ILE A 79 3.72 -10.44 -0.67
C ILE A 79 3.73 -11.96 -0.80
N GLU A 80 4.14 -12.48 -1.95
CA GLU A 80 4.14 -13.92 -2.26
C GLU A 80 5.05 -14.72 -1.33
N ARG A 81 6.04 -14.08 -0.70
CA ARG A 81 6.92 -14.69 0.31
C ARG A 81 6.20 -15.13 1.58
N GLY A 82 4.99 -14.64 1.84
CA GLY A 82 4.23 -14.97 3.05
C GLY A 82 2.72 -15.13 2.88
N TYR A 83 2.18 -14.79 1.70
CA TYR A 83 0.77 -15.00 1.38
C TYR A 83 0.63 -15.77 0.07
N GLU A 84 0.20 -17.02 0.19
CA GLU A 84 -0.12 -17.86 -0.95
C GLU A 84 -1.48 -17.48 -1.55
N ASN A 85 -1.54 -17.31 -2.87
CA ASN A 85 -2.77 -17.05 -3.63
C ASN A 85 -3.59 -15.89 -3.04
N PHE A 86 -2.91 -14.79 -2.72
CA PHE A 86 -3.48 -13.69 -1.95
C PHE A 86 -4.61 -12.99 -2.72
N GLU A 87 -4.40 -12.73 -4.01
CA GLU A 87 -5.39 -12.12 -4.90
C GLU A 87 -6.63 -13.00 -5.08
N GLN A 88 -6.49 -14.32 -5.17
CA GLN A 88 -7.62 -15.23 -5.30
C GLN A 88 -8.45 -15.22 -4.02
N LYS A 89 -7.79 -15.30 -2.84
CA LYS A 89 -8.46 -15.26 -1.55
C LYS A 89 -9.23 -13.96 -1.34
N LEU A 90 -8.64 -12.82 -1.69
CA LEU A 90 -9.31 -11.52 -1.60
C LEU A 90 -10.45 -11.39 -2.62
N SER A 91 -10.28 -11.93 -3.84
CA SER A 91 -11.35 -11.96 -4.85
C SER A 91 -12.55 -12.78 -4.39
N LEU A 92 -12.33 -13.90 -3.72
CA LEU A 92 -13.40 -14.72 -3.12
C LEU A 92 -14.17 -13.98 -2.02
N LEU A 93 -13.56 -12.97 -1.40
CA LEU A 93 -14.21 -12.08 -0.43
C LEU A 93 -14.89 -10.86 -1.09
N GLY A 94 -14.88 -10.78 -2.44
CA GLY A 94 -15.55 -9.72 -3.20
C GLY A 94 -14.67 -8.51 -3.53
N ILE A 95 -13.37 -8.55 -3.21
CA ILE A 95 -12.43 -7.49 -3.59
C ILE A 95 -12.12 -7.60 -5.09
N LYS A 96 -12.25 -6.51 -5.83
CA LYS A 96 -11.89 -6.45 -7.26
C LYS A 96 -10.38 -6.31 -7.41
N ILE A 97 -9.68 -7.43 -7.53
CA ILE A 97 -8.22 -7.49 -7.67
C ILE A 97 -7.84 -8.50 -8.75
N GLU A 98 -6.81 -8.17 -9.52
CA GLU A 98 -6.23 -9.07 -10.51
C GLU A 98 -4.71 -8.96 -10.46
N LYS A 99 -4.01 -10.09 -10.52
CA LYS A 99 -2.57 -10.12 -10.77
C LYS A 99 -2.33 -10.13 -12.27
N ILE A 100 -1.59 -9.14 -12.75
CA ILE A 100 -1.25 -9.00 -14.17
C ILE A 100 0.26 -9.06 -14.37
N LEU A 101 0.70 -9.72 -15.44
CA LEU A 101 2.08 -9.69 -15.90
C LEU A 101 2.23 -8.56 -16.92
N LYS A 102 3.16 -7.63 -16.67
CA LYS A 102 3.51 -6.54 -17.58
C LYS A 102 4.96 -6.64 -17.99
N LYS A 103 5.27 -6.20 -19.21
CA LYS A 103 6.65 -6.05 -19.69
C LYS A 103 7.34 -4.92 -18.92
N GLU A 104 8.66 -4.99 -18.78
CA GLU A 104 9.46 -3.99 -18.04
C GLU A 104 9.22 -2.56 -18.53
N GLU A 105 9.14 -2.34 -19.84
CA GLU A 105 8.87 -1.03 -20.45
C GLU A 105 7.53 -0.42 -19.98
N GLU A 106 6.49 -1.25 -19.82
CA GLU A 106 5.19 -0.79 -19.32
C GLU A 106 5.24 -0.49 -17.83
N LEU A 107 6.01 -1.27 -17.07
CA LEU A 107 6.21 -1.05 -15.65
C LEU A 107 6.94 0.27 -15.40
N GLU A 108 8.00 0.55 -16.17
CA GLU A 108 8.69 1.84 -16.13
C GLU A 108 7.75 3.01 -16.46
N ARG A 109 6.88 2.84 -17.46
CA ARG A 109 5.90 3.86 -17.81
C ARG A 109 4.93 4.13 -16.66
N LEU A 110 4.45 3.09 -15.97
CA LEU A 110 3.59 3.23 -14.79
C LEU A 110 4.32 3.95 -13.64
N LYS A 111 5.58 3.58 -13.38
CA LYS A 111 6.41 4.25 -12.35
C LYS A 111 6.62 5.74 -12.62
N ARG A 112 6.68 6.15 -13.90
CA ARG A 112 6.82 7.57 -14.29
C ARG A 112 5.53 8.36 -14.12
N ILE A 113 4.36 7.73 -14.24
CA ILE A 113 3.05 8.38 -14.04
C ILE A 113 2.75 8.58 -12.55
N GLY A 114 3.23 7.67 -11.69
CA GLY A 114 3.03 7.73 -10.24
C GLY A 114 4.01 8.62 -9.46
N LYS A 115 4.98 9.25 -10.13
CA LYS A 115 5.88 10.25 -9.56
C LYS A 115 5.40 11.66 -9.86
#